data_AF-A0A358HSA2-F1
#
_entry.id   AF-A0A358HSA2-F1
#
_cell.length_a   1.000
_cell.length_b   1.000
_cell.length_c   1.000
_cell.angle_alpha   90.00
_cell.angle_beta   90.00
_cell.angle_gamma   90.00
#
_symmetry.space_group_name_H-M   'P 1'
#
loop_
_entity.id
_entity.type
_entity.pdbx_description
1 polymer ?
#
loop_
_entity_poly.entity_id
_entity_poly.type
_entity_poly.pdbx_seq_one_letter_code
_entity_poly.pdbx_strand_id
1 'polypeptide(L)' 'MPKSDAADFGEAPMLETQVKDGTLPPVDQRLPTTPMIVTPNDKVGVYGGTWKMAQRDQRDHALLIRNIGYEPLLRWT' A
#
# COMPACT_ATOMS: atom_id res chain seq x y z
N MET A 1 3.45 3.16 24.85
CA MET A 1 2.98 2.46 23.63
C MET A 1 4.22 2.01 22.88
N PRO A 2 4.30 0.76 22.38
CA PRO A 2 5.49 0.34 21.63
C PRO A 2 5.60 1.24 20.40
N LYS A 3 6.69 1.99 20.33
CA LYS A 3 7.07 2.76 19.14
C LYS A 3 7.44 1.70 18.10
N SER A 4 6.84 1.77 16.92
CA SER A 4 7.21 0.86 15.83
C SER A 4 8.65 1.20 15.42
N ASP A 5 9.63 0.45 15.93
CA ASP A 5 11.06 0.56 15.58
C ASP A 5 11.33 -0.06 14.19
N ALA A 6 10.47 0.21 13.22
CA ALA A 6 10.76 -0.10 11.82
C ALA A 6 11.81 0.91 11.35
N ALA A 7 13.05 0.45 11.19
CA ALA A 7 14.12 1.20 10.54
C ALA A 7 13.63 1.60 9.13
N ASP A 8 13.54 2.90 8.88
CA ASP A 8 13.23 3.59 7.62
C ASP A 8 12.18 2.92 6.70
N PHE A 9 11.01 3.56 6.58
CA PHE A 9 9.98 3.10 5.63
C PHE A 9 10.43 3.33 4.19
N GLY A 10 10.30 2.29 3.36
CA GLY A 10 10.44 2.41 1.91
C GLY A 10 9.21 3.04 1.26
N GLU A 11 9.40 3.64 0.10
CA GLU A 11 8.31 4.08 -0.78
C GLU A 11 8.54 3.65 -2.23
N ALA A 12 7.47 3.64 -3.03
CA ALA A 12 7.58 3.25 -4.44
C ALA A 12 8.43 4.28 -5.22
N PRO A 13 9.36 3.85 -6.09
CA PRO A 13 10.22 4.78 -6.86
C PRO A 13 9.45 5.82 -7.69
N MET A 14 8.23 5.49 -8.12
CA MET A 14 7.36 6.42 -8.86
C MET A 14 6.94 7.67 -8.04
N LEU A 15 7.07 7.63 -6.71
CA LEU A 15 6.72 8.73 -5.81
C LEU A 15 7.91 9.66 -5.53
N GLU A 16 9.14 9.21 -5.78
CA GLU A 16 10.36 9.93 -5.41
C GLU A 16 10.42 11.33 -6.02
N THR A 17 10.05 11.47 -7.30
CA THR A 17 9.98 12.76 -7.98
C THR A 17 8.97 13.69 -7.31
N GLN A 18 7.79 13.20 -6.94
CA GLN A 18 6.75 14.02 -6.30
C GLN A 18 7.17 14.51 -4.91
N VAL A 19 7.90 13.67 -4.17
CA VAL A 19 8.47 14.03 -2.87
C VAL A 19 9.57 15.08 -3.02
N LYS A 20 10.47 14.90 -3.99
CA LYS A 20 11.53 15.89 -4.29
C LYS A 20 10.96 17.23 -4.75
N ASP A 21 9.90 17.20 -5.54
CA ASP A 21 9.22 18.40 -6.03
C ASP A 21 8.33 19.06 -4.95
N GLY A 22 8.20 18.45 -3.77
CA GLY A 22 7.40 18.96 -2.65
C GLY A 22 5.88 18.86 -2.86
N THR A 23 5.44 18.20 -3.93
CA THR A 23 4.02 17.98 -4.23
C THR A 23 3.41 16.85 -3.40
N LEU A 24 4.26 15.99 -2.83
CA LEU A 24 3.89 14.91 -1.92
C LEU A 24 4.77 14.97 -0.66
N PRO A 25 4.20 14.92 0.57
CA PRO A 25 5.00 14.82 1.79
C PRO A 25 5.84 13.53 1.81
N PRO A 26 6.98 13.50 2.52
CA PRO A 26 7.78 12.27 2.67
C PRO A 26 7.01 11.16 3.40
N VAL A 27 7.43 9.91 3.19
CA VAL A 27 6.69 8.70 3.63
C VAL A 27 6.42 8.66 5.14
N ASP A 28 7.37 9.11 5.96
CA ASP A 28 7.28 9.20 7.41
C ASP A 28 6.17 10.15 7.88
N GLN A 29 5.87 11.20 7.11
CA GLN A 29 4.79 12.14 7.39
C GLN A 29 3.43 11.67 6.87
N ARG A 30 3.41 10.77 5.89
CA ARG A 30 2.17 10.22 5.32
C ARG A 30 1.63 9.04 6.14
N LEU A 31 2.52 8.27 6.77
CA LEU A 31 2.13 7.11 7.56
C LEU A 31 1.56 7.52 8.93
N PRO A 32 0.58 6.78 9.47
CA PRO A 32 0.10 7.01 10.83
C PRO A 32 1.19 6.63 11.85
N THR A 33 1.06 7.16 13.07
CA THR A 33 1.99 6.85 14.17
C THR A 33 2.13 5.35 14.45
N THR A 34 1.05 4.59 14.22
CA THR A 34 1.01 3.14 14.34
C THR A 34 0.54 2.54 13.02
N PRO A 35 1.44 2.21 12.08
CA PRO A 35 1.07 1.59 10.82
C PRO A 35 0.65 0.13 11.01
N MET A 36 -0.24 -0.36 10.14
CA MET A 36 -0.56 -1.78 10.09
C MET A 36 0.61 -2.54 9.48
N ILE A 37 1.10 -3.56 10.18
CA ILE A 37 2.15 -4.45 9.66
C ILE A 37 1.51 -5.64 8.95
N VAL A 38 1.88 -5.85 7.69
CA VAL A 38 1.43 -6.96 6.86
C VAL A 38 2.58 -7.94 6.69
N THR A 39 2.44 -9.14 7.25
CA THR A 39 3.41 -10.23 7.06
C THR A 39 3.12 -10.94 5.74
N PRO A 40 4.08 -11.04 4.81
CA PRO A 40 3.88 -11.78 3.57
C PRO A 40 3.73 -13.29 3.84
N ASN A 41 2.90 -13.96 3.04
CA ASN A 41 2.72 -15.43 3.13
C ASN A 41 3.91 -16.22 2.58
N ASP A 42 4.65 -15.66 1.63
CA ASP A 42 5.79 -16.31 0.96
C ASP A 42 7.06 -15.47 1.13
N LYS A 43 7.10 -14.28 0.51
CA LYS A 43 8.27 -13.39 0.54
C LYS A 43 7.92 -11.92 0.47
N VAL A 44 8.87 -11.08 0.86
CA VAL A 44 8.78 -9.61 0.73
C VAL A 44 8.68 -9.23 -0.76
N GLY A 45 7.73 -8.33 -1.06
CA GLY A 45 7.49 -7.84 -2.42
C GLY A 45 8.52 -6.79 -2.88
N VAL A 46 8.51 -6.50 -4.18
CA VAL A 46 9.31 -5.44 -4.80
C VAL A 46 8.38 -4.42 -5.44
N TYR A 47 8.70 -3.13 -5.34
CA TYR A 47 7.91 -2.08 -5.95
C TYR A 47 7.93 -2.13 -7.48
N GLY A 48 6.80 -1.74 -8.09
CA GLY A 48 6.69 -1.48 -9.52
C GLY A 48 5.90 -2.53 -10.29
N GLY A 49 5.96 -2.40 -11.61
CA GLY A 49 5.18 -3.20 -12.54
C GLY A 49 3.80 -2.61 -12.84
N THR A 50 3.06 -3.28 -13.73
CA THR A 50 1.68 -2.94 -14.06
C THR A 50 0.84 -4.19 -13.98
N TRP A 51 -0.12 -4.20 -13.06
CA TRP A 51 -1.05 -5.31 -12.93
C TRP A 51 -2.18 -5.18 -13.96
N LYS A 52 -2.10 -5.98 -15.02
CA LYS A 52 -3.10 -5.99 -16.11
C LYS A 52 -4.24 -6.91 -15.74
N MET A 53 -5.41 -6.34 -15.50
CA MET A 53 -6.64 -7.06 -15.19
C MET A 53 -7.72 -6.74 -16.21
N ALA A 54 -8.65 -7.67 -16.42
CA ALA A 54 -9.83 -7.46 -17.26
C ALA A 54 -11.07 -7.47 -16.36
N GLN A 55 -11.86 -6.41 -16.45
CA GLN A 55 -13.14 -6.29 -15.78
C GLN A 55 -14.24 -6.28 -16.83
N ARG A 56 -15.36 -6.96 -16.55
CA ARG A 56 -16.57 -6.78 -17.35
C ARG A 56 -17.25 -5.45 -17.00
N ASP A 57 -18.38 -5.17 -17.62
CA ASP A 57 -19.24 -4.02 -17.30
C ASP A 57 -19.61 -3.96 -15.80
N GLN A 58 -20.29 -2.89 -15.39
CA GLN A 58 -20.58 -2.44 -14.02
C GLN A 58 -20.99 -3.51 -12.99
N ARG A 59 -21.47 -4.68 -13.43
CA ARG A 59 -21.76 -5.85 -12.59
C ARG A 59 -20.54 -6.60 -12.07
N ASP A 60 -19.33 -6.29 -12.52
CA ASP A 60 -18.09 -6.97 -12.13
C ASP A 60 -17.25 -6.17 -11.11
N HIS A 61 -17.93 -5.51 -10.16
CA HIS A 61 -17.27 -4.75 -9.09
C HIS A 61 -16.50 -5.63 -8.10
N ALA A 62 -16.79 -6.93 -8.05
CA ALA A 62 -16.16 -7.86 -7.12
C ALA A 62 -14.64 -7.94 -7.34
N LEU A 63 -14.19 -7.73 -8.58
CA LEU A 63 -12.78 -7.63 -8.91
C LEU A 63 -12.11 -6.45 -8.19
N LEU A 64 -12.73 -5.28 -8.18
CA LEU A 64 -12.17 -4.09 -7.51
C LEU A 64 -12.12 -4.29 -5.99
N ILE A 65 -13.20 -4.82 -5.41
CA ILE A 65 -13.31 -5.04 -3.96
C ILE A 65 -12.17 -5.93 -3.46
N ARG A 66 -11.84 -7.00 -4.18
CA ARG A 66 -10.81 -7.97 -3.75
C ARG A 66 -9.39 -7.49 -3.95
N ASN A 67 -9.16 -6.65 -4.96
CA ASN A 67 -7.80 -6.33 -5.42
C ASN A 67 -7.30 -4.96 -4.95
N ILE A 68 -8.18 -3.94 -4.91
CA ILE A 68 -7.80 -2.56 -4.56
C ILE A 68 -8.62 -1.99 -3.38
N GLY A 69 -9.78 -2.57 -3.08
CA GLY A 69 -10.70 -2.07 -2.06
C GLY A 69 -10.71 -2.87 -0.75
N TYR A 70 -9.78 -3.81 -0.57
CA TYR A 70 -9.81 -4.74 0.57
C TYR A 70 -9.14 -4.12 1.81
N GLU A 71 -9.79 -3.12 2.42
CA GLU A 71 -9.36 -2.48 3.68
C GLU A 71 -10.48 -2.46 4.73
N PRO A 72 -10.87 -3.61 5.30
CA PRO A 72 -11.89 -3.67 6.35
C PRO A 72 -11.34 -3.24 7.72
N LEU A 73 -12.23 -2.79 8.62
CA LEU A 73 -11.87 -2.51 10.03
C LEU A 73 -11.33 -3.74 10.77
N LEU A 74 -11.79 -4.93 10.38
CA LEU A 74 -11.36 -6.22 10.90
C LEU A 74 -11.10 -7.15 9.72
N ARG A 75 -9.93 -7.81 9.71
CA ARG A 75 -9.57 -8.81 8.70
C ARG A 75 -9.56 -10.20 9.31
N TRP A 76 -9.88 -11.20 8.49
CA TRP A 76 -9.57 -12.59 8.83
C TRP A 76 -8.05 -12.81 8.77
N THR A 77 -7.54 -13.59 9.70
CA THR A 77 -6.11 -13.94 9.85
C THR A 77 -5.93 -15.44 9.79
#